data_AF-A0A965DN05-F1
#
_entry.id   AF-A0A965DN05-F1
#
_cell.length_a   1.000
_cell.length_b   1.000
_cell.length_c   1.000
_cell.angle_alpha   90.00
_cell.angle_beta   90.00
_cell.angle_gamma   90.00
#
_symmetry.space_group_name_H-M   'P 1'
#
loop_
_entity.id
_entity.type
_entity.pdbx_description
1 polymer ?
#
loop_
_entity_poly.entity_id
_entity_poly.type
_entity_poly.pdbx_seq_one_letter_code
_entity_poly.pdbx_strand_id
1 'polypeptide(L)'
;MKEWDISQLGEKTLMAWSSNYLFCSLLLFTYCALQGQRVQTYISFEKDTLKLFAYEGEKTMILSNVADHDSLTMSKWIAAMDGAYNYYAMCTSREPTFYNDITYINGRSTIARVDKTCGAACGYIGWTGIEIMNTFFDRFYDDLAKKGEYGQEPFYEFGRNFWFYSDALEYTENDPIVTGYAVFMRFMAMDYLKLKGANFWSWTFDEFRSEVKNLLNTYLADPTYTWQNTLGKGAGLRNTQLGATDLFASFCFYLFDNH
;
A
#
# COMPACT_ATOMS: atom_id res chain seq x y z
N MET A 1 83.35 6.39 -15.17
CA MET A 1 83.34 7.78 -14.65
C MET A 1 82.83 8.72 -15.73
N LYS A 2 81.58 9.15 -15.60
CA LYS A 2 81.10 10.55 -15.69
C LYS A 2 79.56 10.53 -15.81
N GLU A 3 78.93 10.76 -14.66
CA GLU A 3 77.54 11.18 -14.51
C GLU A 3 77.37 12.60 -15.04
N TRP A 4 76.24 12.91 -15.68
CA TRP A 4 75.64 14.25 -15.87
C TRP A 4 74.14 14.05 -16.18
N ASP A 5 73.17 14.84 -15.75
CA ASP A 5 72.92 15.70 -14.59
C ASP A 5 71.41 16.04 -14.71
N ILE A 6 70.63 15.88 -13.63
CA ILE A 6 69.18 16.07 -13.60
C ILE A 6 68.91 17.41 -12.92
N SER A 7 69.12 18.52 -13.63
CA SER A 7 68.73 19.83 -13.11
C SER A 7 68.59 20.92 -14.17
N GLN A 8 67.87 20.69 -15.27
CA GLN A 8 67.35 21.79 -16.08
C GLN A 8 66.01 21.41 -16.71
N LEU A 9 64.91 21.88 -16.10
CA LEU A 9 63.91 22.74 -16.74
C LEU A 9 62.75 22.93 -15.76
N GLY A 10 62.84 24.03 -15.01
CA GLY A 10 61.80 24.51 -14.13
C GLY A 10 60.58 25.02 -14.90
N GLU A 11 59.45 24.90 -14.20
CA GLU A 11 58.34 25.85 -14.13
C GLU A 11 58.21 26.89 -15.24
N LYS A 12 57.18 26.72 -16.08
CA LYS A 12 56.19 27.77 -16.45
C LYS A 12 55.23 27.24 -17.51
N THR A 13 54.11 26.66 -17.07
CA THR A 13 52.77 26.92 -17.65
C THR A 13 51.72 26.33 -16.72
N LEU A 14 51.42 27.09 -15.67
CA LEU A 14 50.18 26.99 -14.91
C LEU A 14 49.03 27.52 -15.78
N MET A 15 47.84 26.95 -15.59
CA MET A 15 46.54 27.33 -16.15
C MET A 15 46.21 26.82 -17.56
N ALA A 16 45.82 25.55 -17.65
CA ALA A 16 44.77 25.08 -18.58
C ALA A 16 44.26 23.67 -18.21
N TRP A 17 44.01 23.37 -16.93
CA TRP A 17 43.42 22.08 -16.51
C TRP A 17 42.39 22.29 -15.41
N SER A 18 41.31 23.02 -15.72
CA SER A 18 40.14 23.10 -14.83
C SER A 18 38.90 23.57 -15.59
N SER A 19 38.36 22.73 -16.49
CA SER A 19 37.07 23.05 -17.13
C SER A 19 36.24 21.85 -17.60
N ASN A 20 36.56 20.60 -17.24
CA ASN A 20 35.82 19.43 -17.75
C ASN A 20 35.31 18.45 -16.68
N TYR A 21 35.33 18.82 -15.40
CA TYR A 21 34.75 18.00 -14.32
C TYR A 21 33.65 18.69 -13.51
N LEU A 22 33.04 19.75 -14.08
CA LEU A 22 31.92 20.45 -13.44
C LEU A 22 30.64 20.50 -14.31
N PHE A 23 30.58 19.69 -15.37
CA PHE A 23 29.43 19.60 -16.27
C PHE A 23 28.92 18.17 -16.47
N CYS A 24 29.20 17.26 -15.53
CA CYS A 24 28.67 15.89 -15.53
C CYS A 24 28.09 15.45 -14.17
N SER A 25 27.75 16.40 -13.31
CA SER A 25 27.13 16.15 -12.00
C SER A 25 25.86 16.99 -11.75
N LEU A 26 25.37 17.70 -12.78
CA LEU A 26 24.13 18.49 -12.70
C LEU A 26 23.08 18.12 -13.78
N LEU A 27 23.16 16.91 -14.32
CA LEU A 27 22.21 16.35 -15.30
C LEU A 27 21.75 14.93 -14.93
N LEU A 28 21.65 14.64 -13.63
CA LEU A 28 21.12 13.37 -13.11
C LEU A 28 19.97 13.58 -12.10
N PHE A 29 19.33 14.75 -12.12
CA PHE A 29 18.26 15.11 -11.19
C PHE A 29 17.03 15.70 -11.89
N THR A 30 16.64 15.22 -13.07
CA THR A 30 15.28 15.48 -13.59
C THR A 30 14.85 14.48 -14.67
N TYR A 31 14.94 13.18 -14.38
CA TYR A 31 14.09 12.18 -15.04
C TYR A 31 13.07 11.65 -14.03
N CYS A 32 12.31 12.57 -13.44
CA CYS A 32 10.99 12.23 -12.89
C CYS A 32 9.97 12.82 -13.84
N ALA A 33 10.00 12.36 -15.09
CA ALA A 33 8.84 12.50 -15.96
C ALA A 33 7.80 11.55 -15.37
N LEU A 34 7.01 12.05 -14.42
CA LEU A 34 5.71 11.45 -14.17
C LEU A 34 5.06 11.36 -15.55
N GLN A 35 4.81 10.14 -16.02
CA GLN A 35 4.13 9.95 -17.29
C GLN A 35 2.84 10.77 -17.22
N GLY A 36 2.69 11.68 -18.18
CA GLY A 36 1.56 12.59 -18.22
C GLY A 36 0.27 11.82 -18.06
N GLN A 37 -0.65 12.37 -17.26
CA GLN A 37 -1.97 11.81 -17.02
C GLN A 37 -2.60 11.42 -18.35
N ARG A 38 -3.00 10.15 -18.48
CA ARG A 38 -3.73 9.67 -19.65
C ARG A 38 -5.16 9.42 -19.26
N VAL A 39 -6.09 9.85 -20.12
CA VAL A 39 -7.49 9.45 -19.96
C VAL A 39 -7.58 7.95 -20.19
N GLN A 40 -8.07 7.23 -19.19
CA GLN A 40 -8.28 5.80 -19.16
C GLN A 40 -9.79 5.52 -19.03
N THR A 41 -10.29 4.61 -19.86
CA THR A 41 -11.65 4.08 -19.68
C THR A 41 -11.61 2.98 -18.63
N TYR A 42 -12.50 3.05 -17.65
CA TYR A 42 -12.60 2.10 -16.56
C TYR A 42 -14.04 1.62 -16.40
N ILE A 43 -14.24 0.33 -16.14
CA ILE A 43 -15.56 -0.24 -15.85
C ILE A 43 -15.59 -0.55 -14.36
N SER A 44 -16.47 0.13 -13.62
CA SER A 44 -16.61 -0.06 -12.18
C SER A 44 -17.18 -1.43 -11.83
N PHE A 45 -17.10 -1.83 -10.56
CA PHE A 45 -17.75 -3.03 -10.03
C PHE A 45 -19.27 -2.97 -10.18
N GLU A 46 -19.85 -1.77 -10.14
CA GLU A 46 -21.26 -1.52 -10.41
C GLU A 46 -21.59 -1.45 -11.92
N LYS A 47 -20.58 -1.67 -12.79
CA LYS A 47 -20.65 -1.70 -14.26
C LYS A 47 -20.83 -0.34 -14.94
N ASP A 48 -20.54 0.75 -14.24
CA ASP A 48 -20.49 2.08 -14.84
C ASP A 48 -19.23 2.22 -15.69
N THR A 49 -19.36 2.84 -16.87
CA THR A 49 -18.20 3.19 -17.71
C THR A 49 -17.74 4.60 -17.37
N LEU A 50 -16.55 4.70 -16.80
CA LEU A 50 -15.93 5.94 -16.33
C LEU A 50 -14.77 6.34 -17.25
N LYS A 51 -14.54 7.66 -17.37
CA LYS A 51 -13.32 8.22 -17.94
C LYS A 51 -12.52 8.85 -16.80
N LEU A 52 -11.41 8.23 -16.45
CA LEU A 52 -10.55 8.62 -15.33
C LEU A 52 -9.16 8.99 -15.85
N PHE A 53 -8.38 9.68 -15.04
CA PHE A 53 -6.98 10.03 -15.29
C PHE A 53 -6.08 9.02 -14.60
N ALA A 54 -5.23 8.37 -15.38
CA ALA A 54 -4.32 7.34 -14.91
C ALA A 54 -2.99 7.92 -14.42
N TYR A 55 -2.57 7.46 -13.24
CA TYR A 55 -1.25 7.64 -12.65
C TYR A 55 -0.62 6.25 -12.55
N GLU A 56 0.37 5.98 -13.41
CA GLU A 56 0.91 4.64 -13.60
C GLU A 56 2.18 4.42 -12.76
N GLY A 57 2.19 3.32 -12.01
CA GLY A 57 3.36 2.79 -11.31
C GLY A 57 4.03 1.67 -12.10
N GLU A 58 4.76 0.81 -11.41
CA GLU A 58 5.30 -0.44 -11.95
C GLU A 58 4.27 -1.59 -11.87
N LYS A 59 3.58 -1.73 -10.73
CA LYS A 59 2.64 -2.82 -10.44
C LYS A 59 1.19 -2.35 -10.35
N THR A 60 0.99 -1.08 -10.03
CA THR A 60 -0.30 -0.50 -9.72
C THR A 60 -0.59 0.71 -10.62
N MET A 61 -1.86 1.07 -10.73
CA MET A 61 -2.34 2.24 -11.45
C MET A 61 -3.43 2.91 -10.60
N ILE A 62 -3.22 4.17 -10.22
CA ILE A 62 -4.27 4.95 -9.56
C ILE A 62 -5.10 5.67 -10.63
N LEU A 63 -6.42 5.53 -10.56
CA LEU A 63 -7.37 6.16 -11.48
C LEU A 63 -8.20 7.21 -10.72
N SER A 64 -8.05 8.48 -11.08
CA SER A 64 -8.80 9.59 -10.45
C SER A 64 -9.76 10.25 -11.44
N ASN A 65 -10.88 10.80 -10.99
CA ASN A 65 -11.74 11.65 -11.82
C ASN A 65 -11.25 13.13 -11.84
N VAL A 66 -10.18 13.45 -11.11
CA VAL A 66 -9.53 14.76 -11.10
C VAL A 66 -8.22 14.66 -11.88
N ALA A 67 -8.06 15.54 -12.87
CA ALA A 67 -6.86 15.56 -13.71
C ALA A 67 -5.67 16.17 -12.96
N ASP A 68 -5.86 17.24 -12.21
CA ASP A 68 -4.79 18.12 -11.75
C ASP A 68 -4.29 17.84 -10.33
N HIS A 69 -4.33 16.57 -9.88
CA HIS A 69 -3.65 16.20 -8.63
C HIS A 69 -2.15 16.50 -8.71
N ASP A 70 -1.59 16.94 -7.58
CA ASP A 70 -0.17 17.23 -7.40
C ASP A 70 0.67 16.00 -7.73
N SER A 71 1.61 16.17 -8.67
CA SER A 71 2.41 15.07 -9.21
C SER A 71 3.29 14.41 -8.17
N LEU A 72 3.83 15.18 -7.21
CA LEU A 72 4.65 14.65 -6.12
C LEU A 72 3.83 13.80 -5.16
N THR A 73 2.62 14.24 -4.81
CA THR A 73 1.69 13.50 -3.95
C THR A 73 1.28 12.19 -4.62
N MET A 74 0.89 12.24 -5.90
CA MET A 74 0.54 11.02 -6.65
C MET A 74 1.73 10.07 -6.84
N SER A 75 2.95 10.61 -7.00
CA SER A 75 4.19 9.79 -7.03
C SER A 75 4.40 9.02 -5.73
N LYS A 76 4.19 9.69 -4.58
CA LYS A 76 4.33 9.05 -3.27
C LYS A 76 3.26 7.98 -3.08
N TRP A 77 2.02 8.27 -3.47
CA TRP A 77 0.94 7.30 -3.36
C TRP A 77 1.22 6.07 -4.22
N ILE A 78 1.52 6.25 -5.51
CA ILE A 78 1.76 5.11 -6.41
C ILE A 78 2.97 4.27 -5.96
N ALA A 79 4.05 4.90 -5.48
CA ALA A 79 5.21 4.19 -4.96
C ALA A 79 4.88 3.35 -3.72
N ALA A 80 4.03 3.87 -2.82
CA ALA A 80 3.56 3.11 -1.67
C ALA A 80 2.67 1.92 -2.07
N MET A 81 1.85 2.07 -3.11
CA MET A 81 0.98 1.00 -3.60
C MET A 81 1.77 -0.10 -4.31
N ASP A 82 2.76 0.27 -5.14
CA ASP A 82 3.68 -0.70 -5.75
C ASP A 82 4.49 -1.45 -4.69
N GLY A 83 5.01 -0.73 -3.69
CA GLY A 83 5.71 -1.32 -2.56
C GLY A 83 4.83 -2.30 -1.78
N ALA A 84 3.56 -1.95 -1.53
CA ALA A 84 2.62 -2.81 -0.84
C ALA A 84 2.33 -4.07 -1.67
N TYR A 85 2.00 -3.90 -2.94
CA TYR A 85 1.77 -4.99 -3.88
C TYR A 85 2.93 -5.99 -3.87
N ASN A 86 4.17 -5.50 -3.97
CA ASN A 86 5.37 -6.32 -3.93
C ASN A 86 5.56 -7.01 -2.56
N TYR A 87 5.26 -6.33 -1.46
CA TYR A 87 5.30 -6.93 -0.12
C TYR A 87 4.31 -8.10 0.00
N TYR A 88 3.07 -7.92 -0.45
CA TYR A 88 2.07 -8.98 -0.45
C TYR A 88 2.47 -10.17 -1.33
N ALA A 89 2.99 -9.89 -2.53
CA ALA A 89 3.50 -10.92 -3.43
C ALA A 89 4.68 -11.70 -2.81
N MET A 90 5.58 -11.01 -2.11
CA MET A 90 6.68 -11.63 -1.38
C MET A 90 6.17 -12.54 -0.25
N CYS A 91 5.24 -12.05 0.58
CA CYS A 91 4.70 -12.82 1.72
C CYS A 91 3.94 -14.08 1.28
N THR A 92 3.25 -14.01 0.15
CA THR A 92 2.41 -15.13 -0.34
C THR A 92 3.12 -15.98 -1.38
N SER A 93 4.25 -15.52 -1.92
CA SER A 93 4.92 -16.08 -3.11
C SER A 93 3.97 -16.27 -4.30
N ARG A 94 2.93 -15.44 -4.38
CA ARG A 94 1.83 -15.54 -5.35
C ARG A 94 1.37 -14.15 -5.76
N GLU A 95 0.75 -14.09 -6.92
CA GLU A 95 0.08 -12.89 -7.44
C GLU A 95 -1.45 -13.15 -7.45
N PRO A 96 -2.31 -12.12 -7.29
CA PRO A 96 -3.74 -12.26 -7.45
C PRO A 96 -4.09 -12.67 -8.88
N THR A 97 -5.28 -13.22 -9.07
CA THR A 97 -5.80 -13.50 -10.42
C THR A 97 -6.01 -12.18 -11.16
N PHE A 98 -5.44 -12.06 -12.36
CA PHE A 98 -5.54 -10.84 -13.15
C PHE A 98 -6.91 -10.75 -13.82
N TYR A 99 -7.68 -9.71 -13.47
CA TYR A 99 -8.93 -9.41 -14.16
C TYR A 99 -8.67 -8.46 -15.32
N ASN A 100 -8.10 -9.03 -16.39
CA ASN A 100 -7.61 -8.29 -17.55
C ASN A 100 -8.65 -7.33 -18.13
N ASP A 101 -8.18 -6.14 -18.49
CA ASP A 101 -8.94 -5.05 -19.12
C ASP A 101 -10.12 -4.50 -18.30
N ILE A 102 -10.28 -4.94 -17.05
CA ILE A 102 -11.27 -4.42 -16.10
C ILE A 102 -10.56 -3.79 -14.92
N THR A 103 -9.84 -4.58 -14.13
CA THR A 103 -9.02 -4.08 -13.01
C THR A 103 -7.54 -4.41 -13.10
N TYR A 104 -7.14 -5.07 -14.19
CA TYR A 104 -5.76 -5.23 -14.57
C TYR A 104 -5.55 -4.61 -15.95
N ILE A 105 -5.05 -3.38 -15.97
CA ILE A 105 -4.96 -2.55 -17.17
C ILE A 105 -3.49 -2.24 -17.44
N ASN A 106 -3.04 -2.44 -18.67
CA ASN A 106 -1.66 -2.19 -19.09
C ASN A 106 -0.61 -2.85 -18.17
N GLY A 107 -0.88 -4.07 -17.71
CA GLY A 107 0.03 -4.81 -16.82
C GLY A 107 0.01 -4.35 -15.35
N ARG A 108 -1.02 -3.62 -14.91
CA ARG A 108 -1.10 -3.02 -13.57
C ARG A 108 -2.44 -3.27 -12.90
N SER A 109 -2.41 -3.57 -11.61
CA SER A 109 -3.62 -3.62 -10.77
C SER A 109 -4.15 -2.20 -10.54
N THR A 110 -5.43 -1.97 -10.80
CA THR A 110 -6.04 -0.64 -10.66
C THR A 110 -6.44 -0.34 -9.22
N ILE A 111 -6.34 0.92 -8.83
CA ILE A 111 -6.95 1.51 -7.65
C ILE A 111 -7.80 2.68 -8.12
N ALA A 112 -9.11 2.46 -8.26
CA ALA A 112 -10.01 3.37 -8.94
C ALA A 112 -10.88 4.18 -7.97
N ARG A 113 -10.90 5.49 -8.17
CA ARG A 113 -11.86 6.38 -7.54
C ARG A 113 -13.23 6.21 -8.19
N VAL A 114 -14.26 5.95 -7.39
CA VAL A 114 -15.65 5.74 -7.85
C VAL A 114 -16.66 6.41 -6.94
N ASP A 115 -17.88 6.62 -7.44
CA ASP A 115 -18.98 7.21 -6.65
C ASP A 115 -19.51 6.23 -5.59
N LYS A 116 -19.52 4.93 -5.90
CA LYS A 116 -20.05 3.87 -5.04
C LYS A 116 -19.23 2.59 -5.21
N THR A 117 -18.95 1.92 -4.09
CA THR A 117 -18.41 0.55 -4.07
C THR A 117 -18.85 -0.18 -2.79
N CYS A 118 -18.30 -1.35 -2.48
CA CYS A 118 -18.71 -2.19 -1.35
C CYS A 118 -18.22 -1.69 0.05
N GLY A 119 -18.39 -0.40 0.33
CA GLY A 119 -17.94 0.27 1.55
C GLY A 119 -17.00 1.43 1.24
N ALA A 120 -16.08 1.74 2.17
CA ALA A 120 -15.09 2.80 1.98
C ALA A 120 -14.16 2.52 0.78
N ALA A 121 -13.76 1.26 0.66
CA ALA A 121 -13.06 0.69 -0.48
C ALA A 121 -13.52 -0.76 -0.67
N CYS A 122 -13.17 -1.36 -1.80
CA CYS A 122 -13.54 -2.71 -2.15
C CYS A 122 -12.48 -3.32 -3.07
N GLY A 123 -11.94 -4.48 -2.71
CA GLY A 123 -11.19 -5.37 -3.59
C GLY A 123 -11.88 -6.73 -3.73
N TYR A 124 -11.70 -7.39 -4.86
CA TYR A 124 -12.15 -8.78 -5.00
C TYR A 124 -11.17 -9.74 -4.34
N ILE A 125 -11.68 -10.71 -3.59
CA ILE A 125 -10.87 -11.72 -2.89
C ILE A 125 -10.12 -12.56 -3.92
N GLY A 126 -8.79 -12.58 -3.87
CA GLY A 126 -7.97 -13.37 -4.80
C GLY A 126 -7.82 -12.81 -6.22
N TRP A 127 -8.33 -11.60 -6.50
CA TRP A 127 -8.23 -10.93 -7.81
C TRP A 127 -7.57 -9.56 -7.69
N THR A 128 -7.00 -9.06 -8.79
CA THR A 128 -6.51 -7.69 -8.87
C THR A 128 -7.64 -6.67 -8.80
N GLY A 129 -7.32 -5.46 -8.38
CA GLY A 129 -8.25 -4.33 -8.43
C GLY A 129 -8.80 -3.91 -7.09
N ILE A 130 -8.84 -2.60 -6.89
CA ILE A 130 -9.45 -1.93 -5.76
C ILE A 130 -10.28 -0.76 -6.30
N GLU A 131 -11.47 -0.57 -5.74
CA GLU A 131 -12.25 0.65 -5.85
C GLU A 131 -12.27 1.39 -4.51
N ILE A 132 -12.26 2.71 -4.55
CA ILE A 132 -12.34 3.58 -3.37
C ILE A 132 -13.42 4.62 -3.62
N MET A 133 -14.35 4.75 -2.67
CA MET A 133 -15.36 5.81 -2.74
C MET A 133 -14.70 7.19 -2.71
N ASN A 134 -15.25 8.14 -3.48
CA ASN A 134 -14.78 9.52 -3.59
C ASN A 134 -14.31 10.14 -2.26
N THR A 135 -15.15 10.08 -1.22
CA THR A 135 -14.85 10.66 0.10
C THR A 135 -13.58 10.09 0.74
N PHE A 136 -13.34 8.79 0.57
CA PHE A 136 -12.18 8.10 1.14
C PHE A 136 -10.93 8.31 0.28
N PHE A 137 -11.09 8.37 -1.04
CA PHE A 137 -10.01 8.74 -1.95
C PHE A 137 -9.51 10.16 -1.67
N ASP A 138 -10.43 11.12 -1.56
CA ASP A 138 -10.10 12.53 -1.25
C ASP A 138 -9.42 12.65 0.11
N ARG A 139 -9.92 11.94 1.13
CA ARG A 139 -9.29 11.92 2.45
C ARG A 139 -7.87 11.36 2.39
N PHE A 140 -7.66 10.22 1.73
CA PHE A 140 -6.32 9.63 1.58
C PHE A 140 -5.39 10.64 0.93
N TYR A 141 -5.80 11.20 -0.21
CA TYR A 141 -5.00 12.18 -0.94
C TYR A 141 -4.63 13.38 -0.06
N ASP A 142 -5.60 13.92 0.66
CA ASP A 142 -5.40 15.07 1.53
C ASP A 142 -4.50 14.78 2.73
N ASP A 143 -4.66 13.63 3.39
CA ASP A 143 -3.81 13.22 4.50
C ASP A 143 -2.35 13.04 4.02
N LEU A 144 -2.15 12.47 2.83
CA LEU A 144 -0.83 12.33 2.24
C LEU A 144 -0.23 13.68 1.86
N ALA A 145 -0.99 14.53 1.18
CA ALA A 145 -0.53 15.83 0.70
C ALA A 145 -0.20 16.79 1.85
N LYS A 146 -1.05 16.82 2.90
CA LYS A 146 -0.99 17.83 3.96
C LYS A 146 -0.19 17.37 5.17
N LYS A 147 -0.19 16.07 5.48
CA LYS A 147 0.40 15.51 6.71
C LYS A 147 1.51 14.50 6.45
N GLY A 148 1.65 14.03 5.20
CA GLY A 148 2.55 12.92 4.87
C GLY A 148 2.09 11.59 5.48
N GLU A 149 0.78 11.44 5.71
CA GLU A 149 0.16 10.26 6.31
C GLU A 149 -0.59 9.46 5.25
N TYR A 150 -0.49 8.13 5.30
CA TYR A 150 -1.09 7.24 4.31
C TYR A 150 -2.40 6.66 4.86
N GLY A 151 -3.49 6.81 4.10
CA GLY A 151 -4.73 6.10 4.38
C GLY A 151 -4.53 4.58 4.33
N GLN A 152 -5.40 3.83 5.00
CA GLN A 152 -5.21 2.41 5.25
C GLN A 152 -6.02 1.51 4.30
N GLU A 153 -7.01 2.09 3.62
CA GLU A 153 -8.02 1.38 2.83
C GLU A 153 -7.40 0.54 1.71
N PRO A 154 -6.49 1.05 0.86
CA PRO A 154 -5.89 0.24 -0.20
C PRO A 154 -5.01 -0.89 0.36
N PHE A 155 -4.29 -0.63 1.46
CA PHE A 155 -3.45 -1.64 2.10
C PHE A 155 -4.28 -2.78 2.66
N TYR A 156 -5.45 -2.46 3.23
CA TYR A 156 -6.42 -3.45 3.67
C TYR A 156 -7.00 -4.24 2.47
N GLU A 157 -7.43 -3.58 1.39
CA GLU A 157 -7.99 -4.29 0.24
C GLU A 157 -6.96 -5.17 -0.49
N PHE A 158 -5.68 -4.80 -0.50
CA PHE A 158 -4.62 -5.70 -0.96
C PHE A 158 -4.56 -7.00 -0.14
N GLY A 159 -4.83 -6.96 1.16
CA GLY A 159 -4.94 -8.17 1.96
C GLY A 159 -6.06 -9.11 1.49
N ARG A 160 -7.14 -8.56 0.93
CA ARG A 160 -8.21 -9.35 0.31
C ARG A 160 -7.81 -9.82 -1.09
N ASN A 161 -7.21 -8.96 -1.92
CA ASN A 161 -6.72 -9.36 -3.24
C ASN A 161 -5.68 -10.51 -3.17
N PHE A 162 -4.83 -10.50 -2.14
CA PHE A 162 -3.79 -11.52 -1.91
C PHE A 162 -4.23 -12.64 -0.95
N TRP A 163 -5.54 -12.81 -0.75
CA TRP A 163 -6.06 -13.96 -0.03
C TRP A 163 -6.23 -15.17 -0.96
N PHE A 164 -5.62 -16.29 -0.58
CA PHE A 164 -5.59 -17.51 -1.40
C PHE A 164 -5.97 -18.79 -0.64
N TYR A 165 -6.47 -18.64 0.59
CA TYR A 165 -6.64 -19.75 1.52
C TYR A 165 -8.10 -20.08 1.78
N SER A 166 -9.00 -19.66 0.88
CA SER A 166 -10.45 -19.83 1.00
C SER A 166 -10.83 -21.27 1.34
N ASP A 167 -10.42 -22.23 0.52
CA ASP A 167 -10.75 -23.65 0.70
C ASP A 167 -10.23 -24.26 2.02
N ALA A 168 -9.22 -23.63 2.64
CA ALA A 168 -8.57 -24.14 3.84
C ALA A 168 -9.06 -23.48 5.13
N LEU A 169 -9.39 -22.19 5.07
CA LEU A 169 -9.54 -21.35 6.27
C LEU A 169 -10.85 -20.54 6.30
N GLU A 170 -11.52 -20.34 5.17
CA GLU A 170 -12.76 -19.55 5.16
C GLU A 170 -13.94 -20.32 5.75
N TYR A 171 -14.76 -19.60 6.52
CA TYR A 171 -16.06 -20.06 6.95
C TYR A 171 -17.07 -19.84 5.81
N THR A 172 -17.97 -20.81 5.63
CA THR A 172 -19.07 -20.68 4.64
C THR A 172 -20.04 -19.56 4.98
N GLU A 173 -20.16 -19.18 6.26
CA GLU A 173 -21.03 -18.12 6.73
C GLU A 173 -20.29 -17.25 7.77
N ASN A 174 -20.50 -15.92 7.69
CA ASN A 174 -19.98 -14.93 8.64
C ASN A 174 -18.45 -15.00 8.86
N ASP A 175 -17.67 -15.21 7.78
CA ASP A 175 -16.22 -15.39 7.86
C ASP A 175 -15.46 -14.16 8.40
N PRO A 176 -14.83 -14.26 9.58
CA PRO A 176 -13.95 -13.20 10.07
C PRO A 176 -12.51 -13.33 9.58
N ILE A 177 -12.16 -14.44 8.93
CA ILE A 177 -10.78 -14.87 8.70
C ILE A 177 -10.14 -14.08 7.57
N VAL A 178 -10.80 -13.98 6.40
CA VAL A 178 -10.28 -13.22 5.24
C VAL A 178 -10.08 -11.76 5.61
N THR A 179 -11.11 -11.19 6.23
CA THR A 179 -11.09 -9.78 6.61
C THR A 179 -10.12 -9.51 7.75
N GLY A 180 -9.99 -10.43 8.72
CA GLY A 180 -9.00 -10.32 9.77
C GLY A 180 -7.56 -10.45 9.26
N TYR A 181 -7.32 -11.31 8.26
CA TYR A 181 -6.03 -11.35 7.54
C TYR A 181 -5.73 -10.01 6.88
N ALA A 182 -6.70 -9.41 6.20
CA ALA A 182 -6.55 -8.09 5.60
C ALA A 182 -6.28 -6.98 6.64
N VAL A 183 -6.94 -7.03 7.80
CA VAL A 183 -6.65 -6.14 8.94
C VAL A 183 -5.21 -6.28 9.41
N PHE A 184 -4.72 -7.52 9.61
CA PHE A 184 -3.34 -7.75 10.03
C PHE A 184 -2.35 -7.25 8.98
N MET A 185 -2.52 -7.68 7.72
CA MET A 185 -1.55 -7.41 6.67
C MET A 185 -1.41 -5.94 6.31
N ARG A 186 -2.45 -5.10 6.48
CA ARG A 186 -2.31 -3.66 6.23
C ARG A 186 -1.26 -3.03 7.15
N PHE A 187 -1.20 -3.44 8.42
CA PHE A 187 -0.20 -2.95 9.36
C PHE A 187 1.18 -3.44 8.94
N MET A 188 1.30 -4.72 8.59
CA MET A 188 2.56 -5.33 8.19
C MET A 188 3.16 -4.69 6.93
N ALA A 189 2.32 -4.43 5.91
CA ALA A 189 2.74 -3.78 4.68
C ALA A 189 3.20 -2.34 4.93
N MET A 190 2.44 -1.57 5.73
CA MET A 190 2.81 -0.20 6.05
C MET A 190 4.08 -0.11 6.90
N ASP A 191 4.28 -1.03 7.84
CA ASP A 191 5.51 -1.14 8.63
C ASP A 191 6.72 -1.49 7.77
N TYR A 192 6.58 -2.48 6.89
CA TYR A 192 7.64 -2.89 5.95
C TYR A 192 8.13 -1.71 5.11
N LEU A 193 7.19 -0.90 4.63
CA LEU A 193 7.46 0.30 3.84
C LEU A 193 7.82 1.53 4.67
N LYS A 194 7.80 1.43 6.01
CA LYS A 194 8.06 2.52 6.96
C LYS A 194 7.16 3.74 6.73
N LEU A 195 5.90 3.49 6.42
CA LEU A 195 4.91 4.52 6.15
C LEU A 195 4.26 4.99 7.46
N LYS A 196 4.05 6.30 7.57
CA LYS A 196 3.25 6.87 8.66
C LYS A 196 1.77 6.70 8.32
N GLY A 197 1.04 5.86 9.05
CA GLY A 197 -0.39 5.66 8.83
C GLY A 197 -1.24 6.83 9.31
N ALA A 198 -2.30 7.16 8.56
CA ALA A 198 -3.32 8.11 8.96
C ALA A 198 -4.25 7.51 10.04
N ASN A 199 -4.93 8.39 10.78
CA ASN A 199 -5.85 7.99 11.83
C ASN A 199 -6.97 7.05 11.34
N PHE A 200 -7.35 6.11 12.20
CA PHE A 200 -8.56 5.31 12.04
C PHE A 200 -9.66 5.88 12.94
N TRP A 201 -10.61 6.59 12.34
CA TRP A 201 -11.62 7.37 13.06
C TRP A 201 -10.98 8.36 14.05
N SER A 202 -11.19 8.19 15.34
CA SER A 202 -10.61 9.01 16.40
C SER A 202 -9.26 8.50 16.90
N TRP A 203 -8.84 7.29 16.52
CA TRP A 203 -7.57 6.71 16.96
C TRP A 203 -6.46 7.05 16.00
N THR A 204 -5.28 7.32 16.54
CA THR A 204 -4.04 7.26 15.77
C THR A 204 -3.83 5.85 15.24
N PHE A 205 -3.01 5.72 14.19
CA PHE A 205 -2.70 4.41 13.61
C PHE A 205 -2.10 3.43 14.63
N ASP A 206 -1.26 3.93 15.53
CA ASP A 206 -0.60 3.12 16.57
C ASP A 206 -1.54 2.75 17.73
N GLU A 207 -2.45 3.66 18.12
CA GLU A 207 -3.51 3.33 19.08
C GLU A 207 -4.41 2.24 18.51
N PHE A 208 -4.84 2.37 17.25
CA PHE A 208 -5.67 1.36 16.61
C PHE A 208 -4.97 0.01 16.54
N ARG A 209 -3.69 -0.03 16.15
CA ARG A 209 -2.88 -1.25 16.18
C ARG A 209 -2.85 -1.87 17.59
N SER A 210 -2.63 -1.04 18.61
CA SER A 210 -2.55 -1.48 19.99
C SER A 210 -3.87 -2.09 20.48
N GLU A 211 -5.00 -1.45 20.15
CA GLU A 211 -6.34 -1.98 20.46
C GLU A 211 -6.58 -3.33 19.79
N VAL A 212 -6.25 -3.46 18.50
CA VAL A 212 -6.35 -4.75 17.78
C VAL A 212 -5.50 -5.81 18.46
N LYS A 213 -4.21 -5.54 18.75
CA LYS A 213 -3.32 -6.51 19.41
C LYS A 213 -3.84 -6.95 20.78
N ASN A 214 -4.45 -6.04 21.54
CA ASN A 214 -4.94 -6.32 22.89
C ASN A 214 -6.21 -7.19 22.93
N LEU A 215 -6.90 -7.39 21.81
CA LEU A 215 -8.09 -8.24 21.76
C LEU A 215 -7.79 -9.68 22.17
N LEU A 216 -6.64 -10.24 21.78
CA LEU A 216 -6.29 -11.61 22.19
C LEU A 216 -6.12 -11.72 23.71
N ASN A 217 -5.47 -10.75 24.34
CA ASN A 217 -5.31 -10.74 25.80
C ASN A 217 -6.67 -10.70 26.49
N THR A 218 -7.60 -9.89 25.98
CA THR A 218 -8.97 -9.78 26.50
C THR A 218 -9.74 -11.09 26.30
N TYR A 219 -9.59 -11.72 25.13
CA TYR A 219 -10.18 -13.02 24.82
C TYR A 219 -9.67 -14.12 25.77
N LEU A 220 -8.36 -14.16 26.05
CA LEU A 220 -7.75 -15.16 26.92
C LEU A 220 -8.03 -14.92 28.42
N ALA A 221 -8.26 -13.67 28.82
CA ALA A 221 -8.52 -13.31 30.21
C ALA A 221 -9.93 -13.69 30.70
N ASP A 222 -10.90 -13.84 29.80
CA ASP A 222 -12.28 -14.18 30.14
C ASP A 222 -12.64 -15.59 29.61
N PRO A 223 -12.78 -16.59 30.49
CA PRO A 223 -13.04 -17.98 30.09
C PRO A 223 -14.42 -18.19 29.47
N THR A 224 -15.30 -17.16 29.46
CA THR A 224 -16.57 -17.23 28.75
C THR A 224 -16.42 -17.04 27.25
N TYR A 225 -15.30 -16.48 26.78
CA TYR A 225 -14.99 -16.44 25.35
C TYR A 225 -14.43 -17.77 24.88
N THR A 226 -15.00 -18.26 23.78
CA THR A 226 -14.56 -19.49 23.11
C THR A 226 -14.58 -19.24 21.61
N TRP A 227 -13.83 -20.03 20.86
CA TRP A 227 -13.84 -19.95 19.41
C TRP A 227 -15.27 -20.07 18.86
N GLN A 228 -16.08 -20.98 19.41
CA GLN A 228 -17.45 -21.26 18.98
C GLN A 228 -18.44 -20.12 19.27
N ASN A 229 -18.14 -19.21 20.20
CA ASN A 229 -19.03 -18.09 20.50
C ASN A 229 -18.48 -16.72 20.06
N THR A 230 -17.25 -16.67 19.54
CA THR A 230 -16.65 -15.49 18.90
C THR A 230 -16.40 -15.75 17.41
N LEU A 231 -15.17 -16.09 17.03
CA LEU A 231 -14.70 -16.23 15.65
C LEU A 231 -15.52 -17.23 14.84
N GLY A 232 -15.86 -18.38 15.40
CA GLY A 232 -16.70 -19.39 14.75
C GLY A 232 -18.15 -18.97 14.51
N LYS A 233 -18.58 -17.82 15.06
CA LYS A 233 -19.87 -17.17 14.78
C LYS A 233 -19.74 -15.85 14.03
N GLY A 234 -18.52 -15.44 13.67
CA GLY A 234 -18.26 -14.09 13.16
C GLY A 234 -18.56 -12.98 14.18
N ALA A 235 -18.48 -13.28 15.49
CA ALA A 235 -18.74 -12.32 16.57
C ALA A 235 -17.45 -11.84 17.25
N GLY A 236 -17.37 -10.54 17.51
CA GLY A 236 -16.27 -9.93 18.28
C GLY A 236 -16.42 -10.11 19.78
N LEU A 237 -15.54 -9.47 20.55
CA LEU A 237 -15.64 -9.43 22.01
C LEU A 237 -16.74 -8.46 22.44
N ARG A 238 -17.33 -8.68 23.62
CA ARG A 238 -18.34 -7.75 24.15
C ARG A 238 -17.65 -6.50 24.71
N ASN A 239 -18.35 -5.37 24.63
CA ASN A 239 -17.88 -4.07 25.11
C ASN A 239 -16.60 -3.55 24.42
N THR A 240 -16.23 -4.10 23.26
CA THR A 240 -15.18 -3.55 22.39
C THR A 240 -15.83 -2.85 21.19
N GLN A 241 -15.14 -1.85 20.65
CA GLN A 241 -15.56 -1.19 19.40
C GLN A 241 -15.12 -1.98 18.15
N LEU A 242 -14.33 -3.04 18.35
CA LEU A 242 -13.75 -3.90 17.33
C LEU A 242 -14.48 -5.23 17.20
N GLY A 243 -14.50 -5.77 15.98
CA GLY A 243 -15.29 -6.93 15.61
C GLY A 243 -14.52 -8.25 15.60
N ALA A 244 -15.15 -9.29 15.07
CA ALA A 244 -14.55 -10.62 14.93
C ALA A 244 -13.31 -10.62 14.03
N THR A 245 -13.29 -9.75 13.03
CA THR A 245 -12.19 -9.60 12.08
C THR A 245 -10.95 -9.05 12.76
N ASP A 246 -11.11 -8.03 13.60
CA ASP A 246 -10.02 -7.47 14.41
C ASP A 246 -9.56 -8.48 15.47
N LEU A 247 -10.50 -9.24 16.05
CA LEU A 247 -10.15 -10.33 16.95
C LEU A 247 -9.28 -11.36 16.22
N PHE A 248 -9.63 -11.81 15.01
CA PHE A 248 -8.78 -12.74 14.26
C PHE A 248 -7.41 -12.13 13.95
N ALA A 249 -7.35 -10.86 13.55
CA ALA A 249 -6.09 -10.17 13.34
C ALA A 249 -5.19 -10.15 14.59
N SER A 250 -5.77 -10.09 15.79
CA SER A 250 -5.02 -10.18 17.05
C SER A 250 -4.34 -11.54 17.24
N PHE A 251 -4.94 -12.64 16.77
CA PHE A 251 -4.29 -13.95 16.73
C PHE A 251 -3.13 -13.96 15.74
N CYS A 252 -3.29 -13.34 14.56
CA CYS A 252 -2.20 -13.20 13.59
C CYS A 252 -1.02 -12.41 14.16
N PHE A 253 -1.28 -11.29 14.85
CA PHE A 253 -0.24 -10.53 15.55
C PHE A 253 0.48 -11.36 16.60
N TYR A 254 -0.24 -12.13 17.41
CA TYR A 254 0.38 -12.99 18.40
C TYR A 254 1.30 -14.03 17.77
N LEU A 255 0.85 -14.69 16.68
CA LEU A 255 1.68 -15.64 15.95
C LEU A 255 2.95 -14.97 15.41
N PHE A 256 2.82 -13.79 14.81
CA PHE A 256 3.95 -13.03 14.26
C PHE A 256 4.94 -12.56 15.33
N ASP A 257 4.46 -12.13 16.50
CA ASP A 257 5.32 -11.60 17.56
C ASP A 257 6.07 -12.70 18.33
N ASN A 258 5.61 -13.97 18.27
CA ASN A 258 6.12 -15.06 19.11
C ASN A 258 6.74 -16.23 18.33
N HIS A 259 6.70 -16.23 16.99
CA HIS A 259 7.24 -17.28 16.13
C HIS A 259 7.92 -16.71 14.89
#